data_AF-A0A7S1F5W1-F1
#
_entry.id   AF-A0A7S1F5W1-F1
#
_cell.length_a   1.000
_cell.length_b   1.000
_cell.length_c   1.000
_cell.angle_alpha   90.00
_cell.angle_beta   90.00
_cell.angle_gamma   90.00
#
_symmetry.space_group_name_H-M   'P 1'
#
loop_
_entity.id
_entity.type
_entity.pdbx_description
1 polymer ?
#
loop_
_entity_poly.entity_id
_entity_poly.type
_entity_poly.pdbx_seq_one_letter_code
_entity_poly.pdbx_strand_id
1 'polypeptide(L)'
;MHIAVSVLLQSLRRQHSGYIYVLYFIWIPALVFTLISSSMYPRGYDRHLGLCVPLQPMTYSDPLAVADFALCVCVCLSSYLVVSCRSRRSSPFAVQTRMCSRTEMYVLNALLTYVPMFTLYLDDRLLTDELFNATAKVFECSGGFLNTVTYGMQSRYANVLAGRTSTVQRGAGSPTLSASYSVEFSSEIISIHNMRLVEEGPHM
;
A
#
# COMPACT_ATOMS: atom_id res chain seq x y z
N MET A 1 6.29 -1.32 -3.22
CA MET A 1 6.70 -1.91 -1.92
C MET A 1 6.10 -1.21 -0.68
N HIS A 2 6.28 0.11 -0.49
CA HIS A 2 5.81 0.83 0.71
C HIS A 2 4.32 0.61 1.03
N ILE A 3 3.47 0.59 0.00
CA ILE A 3 2.03 0.36 0.13
C ILE A 3 1.74 -1.04 0.69
N ALA A 4 2.36 -2.09 0.12
CA ALA A 4 2.15 -3.47 0.57
C ALA A 4 2.58 -3.67 2.03
N VAL A 5 3.73 -3.09 2.41
CA VAL A 5 4.25 -3.12 3.79
C VAL A 5 3.32 -2.36 4.74
N SER A 6 2.81 -1.19 4.33
CA SER A 6 1.84 -0.41 5.10
C SER A 6 0.55 -1.19 5.34
N VAL A 7 0.01 -1.84 4.30
CA VAL A 7 -1.21 -2.66 4.41
C VAL A 7 -0.99 -3.87 5.33
N LEU A 8 0.15 -4.55 5.19
CA LEU A 8 0.52 -5.66 6.07
C LEU A 8 0.56 -5.22 7.53
N LEU A 9 1.23 -4.10 7.82
CA LEU A 9 1.40 -3.62 9.19
C LEU A 9 0.09 -3.11 9.80
N GLN A 10 -0.76 -2.45 9.02
CA GLN A 10 -2.13 -2.13 9.43
C GLN A 10 -2.94 -3.39 9.79
N SER A 11 -2.77 -4.49 9.03
CA SER A 11 -3.48 -5.75 9.30
C SER A 11 -3.04 -6.46 10.58
N LEU A 12 -1.81 -6.20 11.05
CA LEU A 12 -1.25 -6.82 12.25
C LEU A 12 -1.67 -6.12 13.54
N ARG A 13 -2.27 -4.93 13.48
CA ARG A 13 -2.65 -4.10 14.66
C ARG A 13 -1.52 -3.96 15.70
N ARG A 14 -0.25 -4.15 15.29
CA ARG A 14 0.91 -4.04 16.17
C ARG A 14 1.21 -2.57 16.40
N GLN A 15 1.56 -2.20 17.64
CA GLN A 15 2.05 -0.86 17.98
C GLN A 15 3.14 -0.41 16.99
N HIS A 16 3.13 0.89 16.66
CA HIS A 16 3.94 1.53 15.62
C HIS A 16 5.44 1.21 15.64
N SER A 17 6.02 0.77 16.77
CA SER A 17 7.46 0.52 16.91
C SER A 17 8.00 -0.58 16.00
N GLY A 18 7.21 -1.61 15.67
CA GLY A 18 7.65 -2.71 14.79
C GLY A 18 7.75 -2.32 13.31
N TYR A 19 7.10 -1.23 12.90
CA TYR A 19 7.02 -0.79 11.50
C TYR A 19 8.39 -0.41 10.94
N ILE A 20 9.16 0.31 11.74
CA ILE A 20 10.46 0.86 11.37
C ILE A 20 11.46 -0.27 11.08
N TYR A 21 11.49 -1.32 11.91
CA TYR A 21 12.40 -2.46 11.73
C TYR A 21 12.10 -3.24 10.45
N VAL A 22 10.81 -3.46 10.13
CA VAL A 22 10.41 -4.15 8.89
C VAL A 22 10.81 -3.30 7.68
N LEU A 23 10.63 -1.99 7.73
CA LEU A 23 11.10 -1.11 6.67
C LEU A 23 12.60 -1.20 6.47
N TYR A 24 13.40 -1.14 7.55
CA TYR A 24 14.85 -1.26 7.43
C TYR A 24 15.29 -2.59 6.82
N PHE A 25 14.65 -3.69 7.22
CA PHE A 25 14.98 -5.01 6.69
C PHE A 25 14.76 -5.13 5.18
N ILE A 26 13.86 -4.32 4.60
CA ILE A 26 13.59 -4.36 3.17
C ILE A 26 14.36 -3.25 2.42
N TRP A 27 14.47 -2.06 3.01
CA TRP A 27 15.13 -0.91 2.40
C TRP A 27 16.65 -1.07 2.35
N ILE A 28 17.28 -1.64 3.38
CA ILE A 28 18.74 -1.80 3.41
C ILE A 28 19.20 -2.74 2.28
N PRO A 29 18.63 -3.95 2.10
CA PRO A 29 19.01 -4.81 0.96
C PRO A 29 18.76 -4.16 -0.40
N ALA A 30 17.61 -3.50 -0.59
CA ALA A 30 17.29 -2.81 -1.84
C ALA A 30 18.29 -1.68 -2.15
N LEU A 31 18.67 -0.89 -1.13
CA LEU A 31 19.69 0.13 -1.25
C LEU A 31 21.05 -0.48 -1.60
N VAL A 32 21.45 -1.55 -0.91
CA VAL A 32 22.70 -2.27 -1.20
C VAL A 32 22.72 -2.79 -2.63
N PHE A 33 21.64 -3.44 -3.10
CA PHE A 33 21.54 -3.89 -4.49
C PHE A 33 21.61 -2.73 -5.49
N THR A 34 20.94 -1.62 -5.20
CA THR A 34 20.98 -0.42 -6.05
C THR A 34 22.40 0.17 -6.13
N LEU A 35 23.11 0.24 -5.00
CA LEU A 35 24.49 0.75 -4.97
C LEU A 35 25.46 -0.17 -5.71
N ILE A 36 25.33 -1.49 -5.53
CA ILE A 36 26.15 -2.46 -6.26
C ILE A 36 25.84 -2.40 -7.75
N SER A 37 24.56 -2.41 -8.14
CA SER A 37 24.11 -2.25 -9.52
C SER A 37 24.67 -0.97 -10.15
N SER A 38 24.54 0.18 -9.47
CA SER A 38 25.08 1.46 -9.96
C SER A 38 26.60 1.47 -10.10
N SER A 39 27.32 0.68 -9.29
CA SER A 39 28.78 0.59 -9.34
C SER A 39 29.27 -0.37 -10.42
N MET A 40 28.58 -1.49 -10.61
CA MET A 40 28.94 -2.51 -11.60
C MET A 40 28.46 -2.17 -13.01
N TYR A 41 27.32 -1.48 -13.12
CA TYR A 41 26.64 -1.15 -14.38
C TYR A 41 26.47 0.37 -14.51
N PRO A 42 27.58 1.12 -14.64
CA PRO A 42 27.52 2.56 -14.68
C PRO A 42 26.76 3.05 -15.92
N ARG A 43 25.84 3.99 -15.70
CA ARG A 43 25.09 4.65 -16.76
C ARG A 43 25.69 6.02 -17.04
N GLY A 44 25.82 6.35 -18.31
CA GLY A 44 26.29 7.64 -18.81
C GLY A 44 25.17 8.41 -19.49
N TYR A 45 25.24 9.74 -19.45
CA TYR A 45 24.31 10.58 -20.20
C TYR A 45 24.75 10.68 -21.66
N ASP A 46 23.94 10.18 -22.59
CA ASP A 46 24.15 10.34 -24.02
C ASP A 46 23.51 11.66 -24.49
N ARG A 47 24.34 12.60 -24.93
CA ARG A 47 23.89 13.92 -25.42
C ARG A 47 23.11 13.85 -26.72
N HIS A 48 23.37 12.85 -27.57
CA HIS A 48 22.71 12.72 -28.87
C HIS A 48 21.27 12.23 -28.71
N LEU A 49 21.08 11.26 -27.81
CA LEU A 49 19.76 10.70 -27.51
C LEU A 49 19.01 11.49 -26.42
N GLY A 50 19.72 12.33 -25.65
CA GLY A 50 19.14 13.09 -24.55
C GLY A 50 18.69 12.22 -23.37
N LEU A 51 19.32 11.06 -23.18
CA LEU A 51 18.92 10.06 -22.20
C LEU A 51 20.12 9.32 -21.60
N CYS A 52 19.95 8.75 -20.41
CA CYS A 52 20.99 7.96 -19.76
C CYS A 52 21.00 6.53 -20.31
N VAL A 53 22.12 6.12 -20.89
CA VAL A 53 22.35 4.78 -21.45
C VAL A 53 23.39 4.03 -20.60
N PRO A 54 23.37 2.68 -20.59
CA PRO A 54 24.50 1.91 -20.05
C PRO A 54 25.77 2.25 -20.85
N LEU A 55 26.89 2.49 -20.14
CA LEU A 55 28.19 2.74 -20.81
C LEU A 55 28.70 1.52 -21.57
N GLN A 56 28.29 0.33 -21.14
CA GLN A 56 28.64 -0.94 -21.79
C GLN A 56 27.41 -1.50 -22.53
N PRO A 57 27.43 -1.57 -23.87
CA PRO A 57 26.28 -1.97 -24.68
C PRO A 57 25.88 -3.45 -24.54
N MET A 58 26.69 -4.29 -23.89
CA MET A 58 26.36 -5.71 -23.63
C MET A 58 25.56 -5.91 -22.33
N THR A 59 25.18 -4.83 -21.63
CA THR A 59 24.63 -4.89 -20.27
C THR A 59 23.23 -4.29 -20.21
N TYR A 60 22.35 -4.85 -21.04
CA TYR A 60 20.94 -4.50 -21.03
C TYR A 60 20.18 -5.24 -19.93
N SER A 61 20.56 -6.49 -19.63
CA SER A 61 20.04 -7.24 -18.49
C SER A 61 20.97 -7.11 -17.27
N ASP A 62 20.60 -6.22 -16.34
CA ASP A 62 21.25 -6.14 -15.03
C ASP A 62 20.64 -7.22 -14.11
N PRO A 63 21.37 -8.30 -13.78
CA PRO A 63 20.85 -9.38 -12.95
C PRO A 63 20.52 -8.92 -11.53
N LEU A 64 21.16 -7.86 -11.03
CA LEU A 64 20.84 -7.29 -9.72
C LEU A 64 19.51 -6.53 -9.76
N ALA A 65 19.23 -5.84 -10.87
CA ALA A 65 17.92 -5.20 -11.06
C ALA A 65 16.80 -6.26 -11.16
N VAL A 66 17.04 -7.37 -11.86
CA VAL A 66 16.11 -8.51 -11.91
C VAL A 66 15.88 -9.11 -10.52
N ALA A 67 16.94 -9.30 -9.74
CA ALA A 67 16.86 -9.83 -8.39
C ALA A 67 16.11 -8.89 -7.43
N ASP A 68 16.41 -7.59 -7.46
CA ASP A 68 15.73 -6.57 -6.66
C ASP A 68 14.24 -6.49 -6.99
N PHE A 69 13.92 -6.54 -8.29
CA PHE A 69 12.56 -6.60 -8.76
C PHE A 69 11.83 -7.86 -8.27
N ALA A 70 12.45 -9.03 -8.39
CA ALA A 70 11.88 -10.30 -7.93
C ALA A 70 11.63 -10.26 -6.42
N LEU A 71 12.58 -9.73 -5.64
CA LEU A 71 12.42 -9.51 -4.20
C LEU A 71 11.21 -8.60 -3.90
N CYS A 72 11.08 -7.49 -4.62
CA CYS A 72 9.94 -6.59 -4.49
C CYS A 72 8.60 -7.29 -4.73
N VAL A 73 8.50 -8.10 -5.79
CA VAL A 73 7.29 -8.89 -6.11
C VAL A 73 7.01 -9.91 -5.01
N CYS A 74 8.03 -10.66 -4.55
CA CYS A 74 7.89 -11.64 -3.48
C CYS A 74 7.39 -11.00 -2.17
N VAL A 75 7.95 -9.85 -1.78
CA VAL A 75 7.52 -9.11 -0.58
C VAL A 75 6.07 -8.61 -0.73
N CYS A 76 5.68 -8.14 -1.92
CA CYS A 76 4.31 -7.70 -2.16
C CYS A 76 3.33 -8.88 -2.08
N LEU A 77 3.62 -9.99 -2.78
CA LEU A 77 2.79 -11.19 -2.77
C LEU A 77 2.68 -11.79 -1.36
N SER A 78 3.79 -11.91 -0.62
CA SER A 78 3.75 -12.45 0.75
C SER A 78 2.89 -11.57 1.66
N SER A 79 3.01 -10.25 1.54
CA SER A 79 2.18 -9.29 2.29
C SER A 79 0.70 -9.49 2.01
N TYR A 80 0.32 -9.61 0.73
CA TYR A 80 -1.07 -9.84 0.34
C TYR A 80 -1.60 -11.21 0.74
N LEU A 81 -0.79 -12.26 0.67
CA LEU A 81 -1.13 -13.59 1.15
C LEU A 81 -1.39 -13.56 2.66
N VAL A 82 -0.52 -12.92 3.44
CA VAL A 82 -0.71 -12.80 4.90
C VAL A 82 -2.00 -12.04 5.23
N VAL A 83 -2.24 -10.90 4.58
CA VAL A 83 -3.46 -10.09 4.76
C VAL A 83 -4.70 -10.92 4.39
N SER A 84 -4.65 -11.64 3.28
CA SER A 84 -5.75 -12.51 2.82
C SER A 84 -6.00 -13.66 3.80
N CYS A 85 -4.97 -14.40 4.20
CA CYS A 85 -5.10 -15.50 5.16
C CYS A 85 -5.65 -15.02 6.51
N ARG A 86 -5.21 -13.85 7.01
CA ARG A 86 -5.72 -13.27 8.26
C ARG A 86 -7.17 -12.80 8.12
N SER A 87 -7.52 -12.15 7.00
CA SER A 87 -8.89 -11.67 6.80
C SER A 87 -9.89 -12.83 6.79
N ARG A 88 -9.54 -13.99 6.21
CA ARG A 88 -10.37 -15.21 6.21
C ARG A 88 -10.60 -15.79 7.61
N ARG A 89 -9.64 -15.64 8.54
CA ARG A 89 -9.71 -16.27 9.87
C ARG A 89 -10.43 -15.45 10.92
N SER A 90 -10.46 -14.12 10.79
CA SER A 90 -10.84 -13.24 11.92
C SER A 90 -11.89 -12.19 11.59
N SER A 91 -12.37 -12.11 10.34
CA SER A 91 -13.26 -11.03 9.90
C SER A 91 -14.63 -11.56 9.47
N PRO A 92 -15.72 -10.80 9.69
CA PRO A 92 -17.03 -11.08 9.09
C PRO A 92 -16.93 -11.10 7.56
N PHE A 93 -17.77 -11.91 6.91
CA PHE A 93 -17.73 -12.14 5.45
C PHE A 93 -17.76 -10.84 4.62
N ALA A 94 -18.58 -9.86 5.04
CA ALA A 94 -18.66 -8.56 4.35
C ALA A 94 -17.36 -7.74 4.42
N VAL A 95 -16.59 -7.87 5.51
CA VAL A 95 -15.29 -7.21 5.65
C VAL A 95 -14.24 -7.95 4.82
N GLN A 96 -14.30 -9.29 4.82
CA GLN A 96 -13.41 -10.14 4.05
C GLN A 96 -13.53 -9.85 2.55
N THR A 97 -14.74 -9.84 1.98
CA THR A 97 -14.96 -9.57 0.55
C THR A 97 -14.44 -8.20 0.15
N ARG A 98 -14.70 -7.18 0.98
CA ARG A 98 -14.19 -5.82 0.75
C ARG A 98 -12.67 -5.75 0.79
N MET A 99 -12.02 -6.43 1.74
CA MET A 99 -10.56 -6.45 1.84
C MET A 99 -9.90 -7.27 0.72
N CYS A 100 -10.50 -8.39 0.30
CA CYS A 100 -10.03 -9.15 -0.85
C CYS A 100 -10.07 -8.31 -2.13
N SER A 101 -11.20 -7.68 -2.44
CA SER A 101 -11.32 -6.85 -3.65
C SER A 101 -10.30 -5.70 -3.69
N ARG A 102 -10.02 -5.07 -2.54
CA ARG A 102 -8.96 -4.05 -2.44
C ARG A 102 -7.58 -4.62 -2.69
N THR A 103 -7.29 -5.78 -2.12
CA THR A 103 -6.01 -6.47 -2.26
C THR A 103 -5.78 -6.91 -3.70
N GLU A 104 -6.80 -7.48 -4.35
CA GLU A 104 -6.78 -7.89 -5.75
C GLU A 104 -6.46 -6.71 -6.68
N MET A 105 -7.04 -5.53 -6.46
CA MET A 105 -6.73 -4.34 -7.27
C MET A 105 -5.25 -3.96 -7.19
N TYR A 106 -4.63 -4.01 -6.02
CA TYR A 106 -3.21 -3.70 -5.88
C TYR A 106 -2.32 -4.76 -6.54
N VAL A 107 -2.68 -6.05 -6.43
CA VAL A 107 -1.97 -7.13 -7.11
C VAL A 107 -2.07 -6.97 -8.63
N LEU A 108 -3.27 -6.73 -9.14
CA LEU A 108 -3.50 -6.50 -10.57
C LEU A 108 -2.73 -5.29 -11.08
N ASN A 109 -2.73 -4.19 -10.32
CA ASN A 109 -1.96 -3.02 -10.69
C ASN A 109 -0.46 -3.35 -10.78
N ALA A 110 0.09 -4.01 -9.76
CA ALA A 110 1.48 -4.42 -9.77
C ALA A 110 1.80 -5.36 -10.95
N LEU A 111 0.95 -6.35 -11.22
CA LEU A 111 1.17 -7.26 -12.35
C LEU A 111 1.14 -6.51 -13.69
N LEU A 112 0.15 -5.63 -13.90
CA LEU A 112 0.02 -4.86 -15.14
C LEU A 112 1.20 -3.93 -15.39
N THR A 113 1.69 -3.25 -14.36
CA THR A 113 2.76 -2.27 -14.50
C THR A 113 4.13 -2.92 -14.61
N TYR A 114 4.34 -4.01 -13.88
CA TYR A 114 5.67 -4.55 -13.64
C TYR A 114 5.97 -5.81 -14.47
N VAL A 115 4.98 -6.64 -14.83
CA VAL A 115 5.23 -7.85 -15.65
C VAL A 115 5.82 -7.51 -17.02
N PRO A 116 5.31 -6.53 -17.79
CA PRO A 116 5.90 -6.17 -19.08
C PRO A 116 7.37 -5.72 -18.96
N MET A 117 7.68 -4.93 -17.94
CA MET A 117 9.04 -4.52 -17.64
C MET A 117 9.92 -5.69 -17.23
N PHE A 118 9.40 -6.60 -16.41
CA PHE A 118 10.15 -7.81 -16.03
C PHE A 118 10.49 -8.67 -17.22
N THR A 119 9.53 -8.87 -18.14
CA THR A 119 9.77 -9.64 -19.36
C THR A 119 10.82 -9.00 -20.26
N LEU A 120 10.89 -7.66 -20.32
CA LEU A 120 11.97 -6.95 -21.02
C LEU A 120 13.35 -7.28 -20.43
N TYR A 121 13.46 -7.39 -19.11
CA TYR A 121 14.73 -7.71 -18.46
C TYR A 121 15.14 -9.19 -18.59
N LEU A 122 14.19 -10.08 -18.87
CA LEU A 122 14.46 -11.51 -19.05
C LEU A 122 14.88 -11.88 -20.47
N ASP A 123 14.49 -11.09 -21.47
CA ASP A 123 14.81 -11.36 -22.88
C ASP A 123 15.24 -10.08 -23.62
N ASP A 124 16.54 -9.98 -23.88
CA ASP A 124 17.13 -8.84 -24.59
C ASP A 124 16.54 -8.64 -25.99
N ARG A 125 15.95 -9.68 -26.60
CA ARG A 125 15.29 -9.55 -27.92
C ARG A 125 14.09 -8.63 -27.84
N LEU A 126 13.34 -8.67 -26.74
CA LEU A 126 12.16 -7.83 -26.53
C LEU A 126 12.54 -6.35 -26.33
N LEU A 127 13.77 -6.05 -25.92
CA LEU A 127 14.27 -4.67 -25.85
C LEU A 127 14.45 -4.05 -27.23
N THR A 128 14.80 -4.86 -28.23
CA THR A 128 14.94 -4.43 -29.63
C THR A 128 13.61 -4.28 -30.36
N ASP A 129 12.53 -4.88 -29.84
CA ASP A 129 11.17 -4.66 -30.32
C ASP A 129 10.65 -3.31 -29.78
N GLU A 130 10.67 -2.29 -30.63
CA GLU A 130 10.26 -0.92 -30.28
C GLU A 130 8.83 -0.86 -29.74
N LEU A 131 7.91 -1.66 -30.30
CA LEU A 131 6.50 -1.65 -29.90
C LEU A 131 6.34 -2.25 -28.51
N PHE A 132 6.98 -3.40 -28.24
CA PHE A 132 6.92 -4.03 -26.94
C PHE A 132 7.59 -3.16 -25.86
N ASN A 133 8.77 -2.59 -26.17
CA ASN A 133 9.50 -1.69 -25.29
C ASN A 133 8.69 -0.43 -24.95
N ALA A 134 8.10 0.23 -25.96
CA ALA A 134 7.23 1.38 -25.75
C ALA A 134 6.01 1.02 -24.89
N THR A 135 5.38 -0.11 -25.16
CA THR A 135 4.22 -0.59 -24.39
C THR A 135 4.59 -0.81 -22.93
N ALA A 136 5.68 -1.53 -22.64
CA ALA A 136 6.13 -1.78 -21.27
C ALA A 136 6.44 -0.47 -20.52
N LYS A 137 7.09 0.49 -21.16
CA LYS A 137 7.34 1.83 -20.60
C LYS A 137 6.06 2.61 -20.30
N VAL A 138 5.05 2.53 -21.18
CA VAL A 138 3.74 3.15 -20.92
C VAL A 138 3.09 2.54 -19.67
N PHE A 139 3.11 1.21 -19.53
CA PHE A 139 2.59 0.53 -18.35
C PHE A 139 3.37 0.90 -17.07
N GLU A 140 4.70 0.99 -17.14
CA GLU A 140 5.56 1.42 -16.03
C GLU A 140 5.20 2.85 -15.58
N CYS A 141 5.18 3.80 -16.52
CA CYS A 141 4.82 5.19 -16.26
C CYS A 141 3.38 5.34 -15.75
N SER A 142 2.48 4.46 -16.18
CA SER A 142 1.08 4.44 -15.72
C SER A 142 0.93 3.93 -14.28
N GLY A 143 1.96 3.34 -13.67
CA GLY A 143 1.86 2.76 -12.33
C GLY A 143 1.50 3.77 -11.24
N GLY A 144 2.00 5.01 -11.33
CA GLY A 144 1.61 6.09 -10.42
C GLY A 144 0.14 6.48 -10.57
N PHE A 145 -0.33 6.57 -11.81
CA PHE A 145 -1.72 6.87 -12.13
C PHE A 145 -2.67 5.77 -11.66
N LEU A 146 -2.38 4.51 -11.98
CA LEU A 146 -3.22 3.37 -11.58
C LEU A 146 -3.28 3.20 -10.06
N ASN A 147 -2.18 3.47 -9.34
CA ASN A 147 -2.20 3.52 -7.88
C ASN A 147 -3.15 4.63 -7.37
N THR A 148 -3.09 5.82 -7.96
CA THR A 148 -3.98 6.95 -7.62
C THR A 148 -5.44 6.61 -7.88
N VAL A 149 -5.76 6.01 -9.02
CA VAL A 149 -7.11 5.51 -9.34
C VAL A 149 -7.56 4.48 -8.30
N THR A 150 -6.69 3.54 -7.95
CA THR A 150 -6.98 2.53 -6.92
C THR A 150 -7.32 3.20 -5.58
N TYR A 151 -6.56 4.21 -5.16
CA TYR A 151 -6.90 5.00 -3.97
C TYR A 151 -8.23 5.72 -4.09
N GLY A 152 -8.50 6.36 -5.24
CA GLY A 152 -9.76 7.02 -5.53
C GLY A 152 -10.95 6.07 -5.40
N MET A 153 -10.87 4.89 -6.01
CA MET A 153 -11.90 3.84 -5.93
C MET A 153 -12.10 3.28 -4.52
N GLN A 154 -11.03 3.25 -3.71
CA GLN A 154 -11.10 2.76 -2.33
C GLN A 154 -11.54 3.82 -1.32
N SER A 155 -11.47 5.10 -1.71
CA SER A 155 -11.86 6.24 -0.88
C SER A 155 -13.35 6.18 -0.51
N ARG A 156 -13.73 6.90 0.56
CA ARG A 156 -15.15 7.04 0.95
C ARG A 156 -15.96 7.75 -0.13
N TYR A 157 -15.30 8.58 -0.95
CA TYR A 157 -15.92 9.37 -2.01
C TYR A 157 -16.33 8.53 -3.21
N ALA A 158 -15.76 7.34 -3.43
CA ALA A 158 -16.17 6.46 -4.52
C ALA A 158 -17.66 6.10 -4.44
N ASN A 159 -18.19 5.90 -3.23
CA ASN A 159 -19.62 5.64 -3.04
C ASN A 159 -20.48 6.85 -3.38
N VAL A 160 -19.99 8.07 -3.10
CA VAL A 160 -20.68 9.33 -3.41
C VAL A 160 -20.71 9.56 -4.92
N LEU A 161 -19.58 9.36 -5.60
CA LEU A 161 -19.45 9.43 -7.07
C LEU A 161 -20.32 8.40 -7.77
N ALA A 162 -20.47 7.20 -7.20
CA ALA A 162 -21.34 6.14 -7.72
C ALA A 162 -22.84 6.39 -7.49
N GLY A 163 -23.23 7.54 -6.94
CA GLY A 163 -24.63 7.86 -6.65
C GLY A 163 -25.26 6.98 -5.55
N ARG A 164 -24.45 6.21 -4.81
CA ARG A 164 -24.93 5.41 -3.69
C ARG A 164 -25.06 6.33 -2.49
N THR A 165 -26.31 6.61 -2.10
CA THR A 165 -26.63 7.39 -0.89
C THR A 165 -25.87 6.80 0.30
N SER A 166 -24.92 7.56 0.83
CA SER A 166 -24.17 7.13 2.00
C SER A 166 -25.17 6.89 3.14
N THR A 167 -25.05 5.76 3.84
CA THR A 167 -25.91 5.42 4.97
C THR A 167 -25.88 6.47 6.09
N VAL A 168 -24.87 7.35 6.08
CA VAL A 168 -24.76 8.53 6.95
C VAL A 168 -25.90 9.53 6.73
N GLN A 169 -26.46 9.62 5.52
CA GLN A 169 -27.51 10.59 5.20
C GLN A 169 -28.94 10.06 5.42
N ARG A 170 -29.10 8.78 5.80
CA ARG A 170 -30.41 8.17 6.07
C ARG A 170 -31.00 8.54 7.44
N GLY A 171 -30.29 9.32 8.25
CA GLY A 171 -30.72 9.74 9.59
C GLY A 171 -31.54 11.03 9.66
N ALA A 172 -31.75 11.77 8.56
CA ALA A 172 -32.39 13.09 8.62
C ALA A 172 -33.92 13.08 8.47
N GLY A 173 -34.57 11.93 8.27
CA GLY A 173 -36.02 11.91 8.00
C GLY A 173 -36.76 10.60 8.23
N SER A 174 -36.18 9.63 8.95
CA SER A 174 -36.90 8.40 9.30
C SER A 174 -37.29 8.44 10.80
N PRO A 175 -38.57 8.24 11.16
CA PRO A 175 -39.02 8.25 12.54
C PRO A 175 -38.38 7.11 13.33
N THR A 176 -37.58 7.47 14.34
CA THR A 176 -37.29 6.69 15.57
C THR A 176 -37.15 5.17 15.41
N LEU A 177 -36.29 4.70 14.52
CA LEU A 177 -35.71 3.36 14.66
C LEU A 177 -34.52 3.48 15.61
N SER A 178 -34.81 3.20 16.88
CA SER A 178 -33.86 3.18 17.99
C SER A 178 -32.57 2.42 17.61
N ALA A 179 -31.43 3.08 17.74
CA ALA A 179 -30.13 2.48 17.50
C ALA A 179 -29.92 1.33 18.52
N SER A 180 -29.92 0.08 18.04
CA SER A 180 -29.80 -1.13 18.87
C SER A 180 -28.43 -1.34 19.56
N TYR A 181 -27.56 -0.34 19.57
CA TYR A 181 -26.33 -0.39 20.35
C TYR A 181 -26.28 0.82 21.29
N SER A 182 -26.63 0.57 22.54
CA SER A 182 -26.28 1.45 23.66
C SER A 182 -24.80 1.24 23.93
N VAL A 183 -23.96 2.24 23.61
CA VAL A 183 -22.61 2.30 24.18
C VAL A 183 -22.79 2.88 25.57
N GLU A 184 -22.98 1.99 26.53
CA GLU A 184 -22.97 2.34 27.94
C GLU A 184 -21.54 2.77 28.28
N PHE A 185 -21.28 4.08 28.22
CA PHE A 185 -20.07 4.63 28.79
C PHE A 185 -20.18 4.45 30.30
N SER A 186 -19.53 3.43 30.85
CA SER A 186 -19.42 3.25 32.29
C SER A 186 -18.93 4.57 32.89
N SER A 187 -19.81 5.19 33.67
CA SER A 187 -19.64 6.49 34.32
C SER A 187 -18.63 6.47 35.47
N GLU A 188 -17.95 5.36 35.70
CA GLU A 188 -16.97 5.21 36.79
C GLU A 188 -15.73 6.12 36.66
N ILE A 189 -15.48 6.76 35.52
CA ILE A 189 -14.28 7.61 35.32
C ILE A 189 -14.57 9.12 35.50
N ILE A 190 -15.82 9.54 35.69
CA ILE A 190 -16.19 10.95 36.00
C ILE A 190 -16.57 11.11 37.49
N SER A 191 -15.90 10.38 38.38
CA SER A 191 -16.03 10.56 39.84
C SER A 191 -14.77 11.13 40.52
N ILE A 192 -13.66 11.33 39.79
CA ILE A 192 -12.38 11.67 40.43
C ILE A 192 -12.12 13.19 40.48
N HIS A 193 -13.01 14.05 39.97
CA HIS A 193 -12.78 15.50 39.97
C HIS A 193 -13.78 16.39 40.71
N ASN A 194 -14.72 15.82 41.47
CA ASN A 194 -15.64 16.60 42.32
C ASN A 194 -15.54 16.33 43.83
N MET A 195 -14.52 15.58 44.30
CA MET A 195 -14.23 15.44 45.74
C MET A 195 -13.04 16.30 46.16
N ARG A 196 -13.17 17.64 46.16
CA ARG A 196 -12.21 18.47 46.93
C ARG A 196 -12.63 19.90 47.29
N LEU A 197 -13.92 20.21 47.39
CA LEU A 197 -14.36 21.52 47.90
C LEU A 197 -15.65 21.37 48.72
N VAL A 198 -15.59 20.71 49.88
CA VAL A 198 -16.61 20.87 50.93
C VAL A 198 -15.91 20.96 52.28
N GLU A 199 -15.75 22.20 52.71
CA GLU A 199 -15.96 22.73 54.07
C GLU A 199 -15.15 22.12 55.24
N GLU A 200 -14.03 22.76 55.55
CA GLU A 200 -13.63 22.99 56.94
C GLU A 200 -14.33 24.26 57.45
N GLY A 201 -15.34 24.09 58.31
CA GLY A 201 -15.92 25.16 59.13
C GLY A 201 -15.61 24.91 60.61
N PRO A 202 -14.97 25.84 61.35
CA PRO A 202 -14.70 25.66 62.77
C PRO A 202 -15.91 26.06 63.62
N HIS A 203 -16.18 25.21 64.61
CA HIS A 203 -17.08 25.46 65.73
C HIS A 203 -16.70 26.72 66.53
N MET A 204 -17.69 27.57 66.78
CA MET A 204 -17.91 28.24 68.08
C MET A 204 -19.41 28.42 68.31
#